data_AF-A0A399ZPW3-F1
#
_entry.id   AF-A0A399ZPW3-F1
#
_cell.length_a   1.000
_cell.length_b   1.000
_cell.length_c   1.000
_cell.angle_alpha   90.00
_cell.angle_beta   90.00
_cell.angle_gamma   90.00
#
_symmetry.space_group_name_H-M   'P 1'
#
loop_
_entity.id
_entity.type
_entity.pdbx_description
1 polymer ?
#
loop_
_entity_poly.entity_id
_entity_poly.type
_entity_poly.pdbx_seq_one_letter_code
_entity_poly.pdbx_strand_id
1 'polypeptide(L)' 'MDNPQTKRTLFIIASGIDAIISGIILLIYFGLFPADISSWGIPRWMIGLVGGVWFVASIAILAYFLTKTDVSE' A
#
# COMPACT_ATOMS: atom_id res chain seq x y z
N MET A 1 -12.28 -2.96 24.06
CA MET A 1 -11.75 -1.94 23.12
C MET A 1 -12.44 -2.16 21.78
N ASP A 2 -13.76 -1.98 21.72
CA ASP A 2 -14.58 -2.46 20.59
C ASP A 2 -15.43 -1.34 20.00
N ASN A 3 -14.77 -0.22 19.65
CA ASN A 3 -15.42 0.78 18.82
C ASN A 3 -15.15 0.45 17.34
N PRO A 4 -16.17 0.08 16.54
CA PRO A 4 -16.01 -0.22 15.12
C PRO A 4 -15.40 0.94 14.32
N GLN A 5 -15.62 2.19 14.76
CA GLN A 5 -15.01 3.37 14.17
C GLN A 5 -13.49 3.42 14.40
N THR A 6 -13.01 3.03 15.58
CA THR A 6 -11.57 2.96 15.87
C THR A 6 -10.87 1.91 15.00
N LYS A 7 -11.51 0.74 14.80
CA LYS A 7 -10.99 -0.31 13.91
C LYS A 7 -10.90 0.19 12.45
N ARG A 8 -11.94 0.88 11.96
CA ARG A 8 -11.96 1.48 10.61
C ARG A 8 -10.84 2.52 10.42
N THR A 9 -10.65 3.42 11.38
CA THR A 9 -9.56 4.42 11.33
C THR A 9 -8.18 3.76 11.30
N LEU A 10 -7.96 2.71 12.09
CA LEU A 10 -6.72 1.93 12.06
C LEU A 10 -6.45 1.31 10.69
N PHE A 11 -7.46 0.72 10.04
CA PHE A 11 -7.31 0.16 8.70
C PHE A 11 -7.01 1.24 7.64
N ILE A 12 -7.61 2.41 7.73
CA ILE A 12 -7.32 3.54 6.82
C ILE A 12 -5.86 4.00 6.99
N ILE A 13 -5.40 4.16 8.23
CA ILE A 13 -4.02 4.59 8.49
C ILE A 13 -3.03 3.52 8.01
N ALA A 14 -3.26 2.25 8.34
CA ALA A 14 -2.39 1.16 7.92
C ALA A 14 -2.32 1.01 6.40
N SER A 15 -3.47 0.97 5.72
CA SER A 15 -3.51 0.87 4.26
C SER A 15 -2.96 2.12 3.56
N GLY A 16 -3.09 3.30 4.16
CA GLY A 16 -2.45 4.52 3.69
C GLY A 16 -0.92 4.45 3.76
N ILE A 17 -0.37 3.97 4.88
CA ILE A 17 1.08 3.75 5.04
C ILE A 17 1.58 2.70 4.04
N ASP A 18 0.87 1.58 3.90
CA ASP A 18 1.23 0.51 2.95
C ASP A 18 1.20 1.01 1.50
N ALA A 19 0.21 1.83 1.13
CA ALA A 19 0.14 2.44 -0.19
C ALA A 19 1.32 3.39 -0.46
N ILE A 20 1.77 4.14 0.55
CA ILE A 20 2.95 5.01 0.44
C ILE A 20 4.22 4.18 0.26
N ILE A 21 4.42 3.15 1.10
CA ILE A 21 5.62 2.29 1.05
C ILE A 21 5.70 1.54 -0.27
N SER A 22 4.61 0.88 -0.68
CA SER A 22 4.54 0.17 -1.96
C SER A 22 4.68 1.12 -3.16
N GLY A 23 4.16 2.35 -3.05
CA GLY A 23 4.38 3.41 -4.03
C GLY A 23 5.86 3.79 -4.17
N ILE A 24 6.59 3.95 -3.05
CA ILE A 24 8.03 4.20 -3.07
C ILE A 24 8.78 3.05 -3.74
N ILE A 25 8.43 1.80 -3.45
CA ILE A 25 9.01 0.62 -4.11
C ILE A 25 8.79 0.65 -5.62
N LEU A 26 7.60 1.06 -6.08
CA LEU A 26 7.31 1.24 -7.50
C LEU A 26 8.12 2.38 -8.12
N LEU A 27 8.28 3.51 -7.43
CA LEU A 27 9.12 4.62 -7.90
C LEU A 27 10.58 4.18 -8.08
N ILE A 28 11.10 3.38 -7.15
CA ILE A 28 12.42 2.75 -7.27
C ILE A 28 12.46 1.81 -8.49
N TYR A 29 11.44 0.96 -8.66
CA TYR A 29 11.35 0.05 -9.81
C TYR A 29 11.35 0.80 -11.16
N PHE A 30 10.63 1.91 -11.27
CA PHE A 30 10.60 2.75 -12.48
C PHE A 30 11.84 3.65 -12.65
N GLY A 31 12.76 3.65 -11.68
CA GLY A 31 13.96 4.49 -11.72
C GLY A 31 13.69 5.97 -11.50
N LEU A 32 12.51 6.31 -10.95
CA LEU A 32 12.16 7.68 -10.54
C LEU A 32 12.77 8.04 -9.18
N PHE A 33 13.20 7.04 -8.42
CA PHE A 33 13.90 7.21 -7.16
C PHE A 33 15.37 6.77 -7.29
N PRO A 34 16.35 7.55 -6.79
CA PRO A 34 17.77 7.25 -6.94
C PRO A 34 18.22 6.14 -5.97
N ALA A 35 17.75 4.91 -6.20
CA ALA A 35 18.14 3.72 -5.45
C ALA A 35 18.65 2.64 -6.40
N ASP A 36 19.81 2.08 -6.07
CA ASP A 36 20.43 1.02 -6.86
C ASP A 36 19.96 -0.38 -6.41
N ILE A 37 18.84 -0.81 -6.99
CA ILE A 37 18.26 -2.15 -6.80
C ILE A 37 19.05 -3.27 -7.49
N SER A 38 19.98 -2.95 -8.40
CA SER A 38 20.78 -3.98 -9.10
C SER A 38 21.76 -4.67 -8.15
N SER A 39 22.18 -3.96 -7.10
CA SER A 39 23.09 -4.46 -6.06
C SER A 39 22.43 -5.43 -5.06
N TRP A 40 21.10 -5.55 -5.05
CA TRP A 40 20.37 -6.33 -4.04
C TRP A 40 20.29 -7.83 -4.38
N GLY A 41 20.76 -8.25 -5.56
CA GLY A 41 20.67 -9.64 -6.02
C GLY A 41 19.25 -10.09 -6.38
N ILE A 42 18.29 -9.17 -6.38
CA ILE A 42 16.87 -9.44 -6.64
C ILE A 42 16.55 -9.07 -8.10
N PRO A 43 15.94 -9.97 -8.89
CA PRO A 43 15.48 -9.64 -10.23
C PRO A 43 14.50 -8.46 -10.23
N ARG A 44 14.77 -7.46 -11.05
CA ARG A 44 13.96 -6.23 -11.12
C ARG A 44 12.48 -6.50 -11.39
N TRP A 45 12.16 -7.48 -12.23
CA TRP A 45 10.78 -7.86 -12.54
C TRP A 45 10.01 -8.33 -11.28
N MET A 46 10.69 -8.99 -10.34
CA MET A 46 10.07 -9.47 -9.09
C MET A 46 9.75 -8.29 -8.18
N ILE A 47 10.61 -7.28 -8.11
CA ILE A 47 10.36 -6.04 -7.37
C ILE A 47 9.12 -5.32 -7.93
N GLY A 48 9.03 -5.24 -9.27
CA GLY A 48 7.87 -4.65 -9.94
C GLY A 48 6.57 -5.41 -9.66
N LEU A 49 6.62 -6.75 -9.68
CA LEU A 49 5.45 -7.59 -9.40
C LEU A 49 4.99 -7.48 -7.95
N VAL A 50 5.92 -7.60 -7.00
CA VAL A 50 5.61 -7.50 -5.56
C VAL A 50 5.12 -6.10 -5.21
N GLY A 51 5.85 -5.06 -5.65
CA GLY A 51 5.46 -3.67 -5.44
C GLY A 51 4.12 -3.33 -6.08
N GLY A 52 3.86 -3.83 -7.29
CA GLY A 52 2.61 -3.60 -8.02
C GLY A 52 1.41 -4.25 -7.36
N VAL A 53 1.50 -5.56 -7.05
CA VAL A 53 0.41 -6.29 -6.37
C VAL A 53 0.16 -5.68 -4.99
N TRP A 54 1.21 -5.36 -4.25
CA TRP A 54 1.08 -4.75 -2.92
C TRP A 54 0.45 -3.35 -3.00
N PHE A 55 0.83 -2.52 -3.96
CA PHE A 55 0.25 -1.20 -4.15
C PHE A 55 -1.24 -1.27 -4.50
N VAL A 56 -1.61 -2.12 -5.47
CA VAL A 56 -3.01 -2.30 -5.87
C VAL A 56 -3.85 -2.81 -4.69
N ALA A 57 -3.35 -3.78 -3.93
CA ALA A 57 -4.03 -4.29 -2.74
C ALA A 57 -4.22 -3.20 -1.67
N SER A 58 -3.19 -2.41 -1.40
CA SER A 58 -3.22 -1.32 -0.41
C SER A 58 -4.24 -0.25 -0.79
N ILE A 59 -4.25 0.16 -2.06
CA ILE A 59 -5.21 1.13 -2.59
C ILE A 59 -6.64 0.58 -2.55
N ALA A 60 -6.84 -0.70 -2.91
CA ALA A 60 -8.17 -1.32 -2.87
C ALA A 60 -8.74 -1.36 -1.44
N ILE A 61 -7.92 -1.73 -0.46
CA ILE A 61 -8.30 -1.76 0.96
C ILE A 61 -8.59 -0.33 1.45
N LEU A 62 -7.73 0.63 1.13
CA LEU A 62 -7.90 2.03 1.50
C LEU A 62 -9.20 2.60 0.93
N ALA A 63 -9.45 2.38 -0.36
CA ALA A 63 -10.68 2.80 -1.04
C ALA A 63 -11.90 2.16 -0.40
N TYR A 64 -11.86 0.86 -0.09
CA TYR A 64 -12.96 0.18 0.58
C TYR A 64 -13.29 0.81 1.93
N PHE A 65 -12.31 1.06 2.79
CA PHE A 65 -12.57 1.64 4.11
C PHE A 65 -12.92 3.13 4.10
N LEU A 66 -12.46 3.88 3.09
CA LEU A 66 -12.86 5.26 2.86
C LEU A 66 -14.30 5.36 2.35
N THR A 67 -14.67 4.52 1.37
CA THR A 67 -16.01 4.53 0.75
C THR A 67 -17.06 3.81 1.57
N LYS A 68 -16.68 2.92 2.48
CA LYS A 68 -17.61 2.30 3.42
C LYS A 68 -18.23 3.37 4.32
N THR A 69 -19.41 3.85 3.96
CA THR A 69 -20.27 4.64 4.83
C THR A 69 -20.66 3.77 6.02
N ASP A 70 -20.53 4.32 7.23
CA ASP A 70 -21.16 3.72 8.41
C ASP A 70 -22.66 3.80 8.13
N VAL A 71 -23.26 2.71 7.65
CA VAL A 71 -24.71 2.56 7.66
C VAL A 71 -25.05 2.50 9.14
N SER A 72 -25.53 3.64 9.65
CA SER A 72 -26.19 3.75 10.93
C SER A 72 -27.30 2.70 10.95
N GLU A 73 -27.08 1.61 11.68
CA GLU A 73 -28.18 0.88 12.32
C GLU A 73 -28.63 1.67 13.55
#